data_AF-A0A3A5J3X5-F1
#
_entry.id   AF-A0A3A5J3X5-F1
#
_cell.length_a   1.000
_cell.length_b   1.000
_cell.length_c   1.000
_cell.angle_alpha   90.00
_cell.angle_beta   90.00
_cell.angle_gamma   90.00
#
_symmetry.space_group_name_H-M   'P 1'
#
loop_
_entity.id
_entity.type
_entity.pdbx_description
1 polymer ?
#
loop_
_entity_poly.entity_id
_entity_poly.type
_entity_poly.pdbx_seq_one_letter_code
_entity_poly.pdbx_strand_id
1 'polypeptide(L)' 'MWLDLIRALALVAVIEGLAPFVAPERWRAAMLRLADMPAGQLRIGGAVAIAIGVVVLQLIHQF' A
#
# COMPACT_ATOMS: atom_id res chain seq x y z
N MET A 1 8.05 -9.60 19.01
CA MET A 1 7.29 -8.33 19.05
C MET A 1 8.00 -7.23 18.27
N TRP A 2 9.12 -6.65 18.72
CA TRP A 2 9.82 -5.59 17.97
C TRP A 2 10.47 -6.04 16.67
N LEU A 3 11.08 -7.23 16.64
CA LEU A 3 11.64 -7.80 15.41
C LEU A 3 10.57 -8.07 14.35
N ASP A 4 9.36 -8.48 14.76
CA ASP A 4 8.28 -8.79 13.81
C ASP A 4 7.75 -7.52 13.16
N LEU A 5 7.70 -6.41 13.91
CA LEU A 5 7.43 -5.09 13.35
C LEU A 5 8.49 -4.68 12.32
N ILE A 6 9.78 -4.82 12.67
CA ILE A 6 10.88 -4.48 11.75
C ILE A 6 10.83 -5.35 10.48
N ARG A 7 10.53 -6.64 10.60
CA ARG A 7 10.35 -7.56 9.46
C ARG A 7 9.18 -7.14 8.57
N ALA A 8 8.04 -6.80 9.17
CA ALA A 8 6.88 -6.32 8.42
C ALA A 8 7.20 -5.01 7.67
N LEU A 9 7.86 -4.06 8.32
CA LEU A 9 8.29 -2.80 7.69
C LEU A 9 9.31 -3.03 6.57
N ALA A 10 10.26 -3.95 6.75
CA ALA A 10 11.23 -4.32 5.72
C ALA A 10 10.53 -4.91 4.48
N LEU A 11 9.53 -5.78 4.68
CA LEU A 11 8.74 -6.33 3.58
C LEU A 11 7.94 -5.25 2.84
N VAL A 12 7.31 -4.32 3.56
CA VAL A 12 6.62 -3.18 2.95
C VAL A 12 7.58 -2.36 2.10
N ALA A 13 8.78 -2.04 2.61
CA ALA A 13 9.78 -1.29 1.85
C ALA A 13 10.24 -2.02 0.57
N VAL A 14 10.42 -3.35 0.63
CA VAL A 14 10.75 -4.16 -0.55
C VAL A 14 9.62 -4.13 -1.58
N ILE A 15 8.37 -4.29 -1.13
CA ILE A 15 7.19 -4.30 -2.02
C ILE A 15 6.98 -2.93 -2.67
N GLU A 16 7.03 -1.85 -1.88
CA GLU A 16 6.90 -0.47 -2.36
C GLU A 16 8.04 -0.09 -3.32
N GLY A 17 9.25 -0.60 -3.10
CA GLY A 17 10.40 -0.37 -3.98
C GLY A 17 10.36 -1.16 -5.29
N LEU A 18 9.57 -2.24 -5.37
CA LEU A 18 9.55 -3.11 -6.55
C LEU A 18 8.92 -2.42 -7.77
N ALA A 19 7.79 -1.73 -7.61
CA ALA A 19 7.11 -1.03 -8.69
C ALA A 19 7.98 0.06 -9.36
N PRO A 20 8.62 0.99 -8.64
CA PRO A 20 9.52 1.98 -9.24
C PRO A 20 10.78 1.35 -9.85
N PHE A 21 11.26 0.21 -9.34
CA PHE A 21 12.44 -0.47 -9.87
C PHE A 21 12.15 -1.22 -11.19
N VAL A 22 11.04 -1.97 -11.25
CA VAL A 22 10.68 -2.79 -12.42
C VAL A 22 10.13 -1.94 -13.57
N ALA A 23 9.34 -0.90 -13.27
CA ALA A 23 8.64 -0.11 -14.28
C ALA A 23 8.55 1.38 -13.89
N PRO A 24 9.69 2.10 -13.84
CA PRO A 24 9.76 3.48 -13.34
C PRO A 24 8.80 4.44 -14.06
N GLU A 25 8.72 4.37 -15.38
CA GLU A 25 7.89 5.29 -16.18
C GLU A 25 6.39 5.04 -15.99
N ARG A 26 5.99 3.77 -15.86
CA ARG A 26 4.60 3.41 -15.57
C ARG A 26 4.21 3.85 -14.15
N TRP A 27 5.11 3.66 -13.20
CA TRP A 27 4.93 4.10 -11.82
C TRP A 27 4.82 5.62 -11.73
N ARG A 28 5.71 6.37 -12.37
CA ARG A 28 5.67 7.84 -12.43
C ARG A 28 4.36 8.35 -13.03
N ALA A 29 3.89 7.76 -14.12
CA ALA A 29 2.61 8.13 -14.73
C ALA A 29 1.42 7.84 -13.79
N ALA A 30 1.43 6.72 -13.05
CA ALA A 30 0.40 6.40 -12.07
C ALA A 30 0.39 7.40 -10.89
N MET A 31 1.57 7.76 -10.38
CA MET A 31 1.73 8.75 -9.32
C MET A 31 1.22 10.13 -9.72
N LEU A 32 1.50 10.58 -10.95
CA LEU A 32 0.97 11.85 -11.47
C LEU A 32 -0.55 11.83 -11.59
N ARG A 33 -1.15 10.71 -12.01
CA ARG A 33 -2.61 10.56 -12.05
C ARG A 33 -3.23 10.61 -10.65
N LEU A 34 -2.58 9.98 -9.67
CA LEU A 34 -3.02 10.02 -8.27
C LEU A 34 -2.91 11.44 -7.70
N ALA A 35 -1.87 12.19 -8.04
CA ALA A 35 -1.68 13.57 -7.60
C ALA A 35 -2.73 14.54 -8.16
N ASP A 36 -3.25 14.25 -9.36
CA ASP A 36 -4.31 15.05 -10.01
C ASP A 36 -5.73 14.68 -9.51
N MET A 37 -5.88 13.60 -8.75
CA MET A 37 -7.19 13.20 -8.21
C MET A 37 -7.68 14.17 -7.13
N PRO A 38 -8.99 14.50 -7.11
CA PRO A 38 -9.58 15.25 -6.02
C PRO A 38 -9.37 14.53 -4.68
N ALA A 39 -9.01 15.29 -3.63
CA ALA A 39 -8.73 14.74 -2.30
C ALA A 39 -9.85 13.84 -1.75
N GLY A 40 -11.12 14.11 -2.10
CA GLY A 40 -12.24 13.26 -1.73
C GLY A 40 -12.16 11.83 -2.29
N GLN A 41 -11.77 11.69 -3.55
CA GLN A 41 -11.60 10.36 -4.19
C GLN A 41 -10.40 9.62 -3.61
N LEU A 42 -9.29 10.34 -3.38
CA LEU A 42 -8.09 9.76 -2.76
C LEU A 42 -8.39 9.22 -1.35
N ARG A 43 -9.20 9.95 -0.56
CA ARG A 43 -9.65 9.51 0.76
C ARG A 43 -10.52 8.26 0.72
N ILE A 44 -11.44 8.16 -0.24
CA ILE A 44 -12.29 6.97 -0.39
C ILE A 44 -11.43 5.76 -0.78
N GLY A 45 -10.52 5.93 -1.74
CA GLY A 45 -9.58 4.87 -2.12
C GLY A 45 -8.74 4.38 -0.93
N GLY A 46 -8.21 5.31 -0.13
CA GLY A 46 -7.50 4.98 1.10
C GLY A 46 -8.37 4.27 2.13
N ALA A 47 -9.61 4.71 2.34
CA ALA A 47 -10.55 4.08 3.27
C ALA A 47 -10.88 2.64 2.86
N VAL A 48 -11.09 2.39 1.56
CA VAL A 48 -11.31 1.03 1.02
C VAL A 48 -10.09 0.15 1.22
N ALA A 49 -8.88 0.66 0.93
CA ALA A 49 -7.64 -0.08 1.15
C ALA A 49 -7.43 -0.46 2.63
N ILE A 50 -7.69 0.46 3.55
CA ILE A 50 -7.64 0.21 5.00
C ILE A 50 -8.67 -0.87 5.38
N ALA A 51 -9.92 -0.75 4.93
CA ALA A 51 -10.96 -1.72 5.24
C ALA A 51 -10.61 -3.14 4.77
N ILE A 52 -10.09 -3.27 3.54
CA ILE A 52 -9.60 -4.55 3.01
C ILE A 52 -8.46 -5.09 3.89
N GLY A 53 -7.49 -4.24 4.24
CA GLY A 53 -6.37 -4.63 5.11
C GLY A 53 -6.83 -5.16 6.47
N VAL A 54 -7.80 -4.49 7.10
CA VAL A 54 -8.39 -4.93 8.38
C VAL A 54 -9.11 -6.27 8.24
N VAL A 55 -9.90 -6.45 7.18
CA VAL A 55 -10.63 -7.71 6.93
C VAL A 55 -9.65 -8.85 6.69
N VAL A 56 -8.63 -8.65 5.86
CA VAL A 56 -7.60 -9.67 5.60
C VAL A 56 -6.83 -10.01 6.88
N LEU A 57 -6.45 -9.01 7.66
CA LEU A 57 -5.75 -9.23 8.94
C LEU A 57 -6.62 -10.01 9.92
N GLN A 58 -7.91 -9.69 10.02
CA GLN A 58 -8.87 -10.43 10.84
C GLN A 58 -9.01 -11.88 10.38
N LEU A 59 -9.12 -12.12 9.07
CA LEU A 59 -9.21 -13.48 8.54
C LEU A 59 -7.95 -14.28 8.85
N ILE A 60 -6.75 -13.74 8.60
CA ILE A 60 -5.49 -14.44 8.85
C ILE A 60 -5.25 -14.68 10.35
N HIS A 61 -5.65 -13.75 11.22
CA HIS A 61 -5.45 -13.87 12.67
C HIS A 61 -6.45 -14.82 13.36
N GLN A 62 -7.58 -15.12 12.72
CA GLN A 62 -8.60 -16.04 13.26
C GLN A 62 -8.34 -17.52 12.94
N PHE A 63 -7.35 -17.82 12.09
CA PHE A 63 -6.83 -19.18 11.84
C PHE A 63 -5.53 -19.42 12.62
#